data_AF-A0A5E7ZMB6-F1
#
_entry.id   AF-A0A5E7ZMB6-F1
#
_cell.length_a   1.000
_cell.length_b   1.000
_cell.length_c   1.000
_cell.angle_alpha   90.00
_cell.angle_beta   90.00
_cell.angle_gamma   90.00
#
_symmetry.space_group_name_H-M   'P 1'
#
loop_
_entity.id
_entity.type
_entity.pdbx_description
1 polymer ?
#
loop_
_entity_poly.entity_id
_entity_poly.type
_entity_poly.pdbx_seq_one_letter_code
_entity_poly.pdbx_strand_id
1 'polypeptide(L)' 'MIEIEIQNETDQTQQRLRFASVPRIGEGLRLQDKSGLWETYDVLDVWYQKAAFGDVWVPYIHVRAAVATAPLMAASSGY' A
#
# COMPACT_ATOMS: atom_id res chain seq x y z
N MET A 1 0.82 -10.20 -5.87
CA MET A 1 0.15 -10.46 -7.17
C MET A 1 -0.85 -11.58 -6.94
N ILE A 2 -2.13 -11.34 -7.20
CA ILE A 2 -3.16 -12.38 -7.15
C ILE A 2 -3.39 -12.84 -8.60
N GLU A 3 -3.16 -14.12 -8.87
CA GLU A 3 -3.48 -14.74 -10.16
C GLU A 3 -4.76 -15.56 -9.98
N ILE A 4 -5.76 -15.29 -10.80
CA ILE A 4 -7.04 -15.99 -10.82
C ILE A 4 -7.18 -16.64 -12.19
N GLU A 5 -7.32 -17.96 -12.23
CA GLU A 5 -7.69 -18.69 -13.44
C GLU A 5 -9.22 -18.81 -13.48
N ILE A 6 -9.83 -18.26 -14.52
CA ILE A 6 -11.26 -18.37 -14.78
C ILE A 6 -11.45 -19.46 -15.81
N GLN A 7 -12.24 -20.47 -15.47
CA GLN A 7 -12.66 -21.54 -16.37
C GLN A 7 -14.13 -21.28 -16.76
N ASN A 8 -14.37 -21.01 -18.03
CA ASN A 8 -15.72 -20.81 -18.57
C ASN A 8 -16.18 -22.09 -19.25
N GLU A 9 -17.16 -22.74 -18.64
CA GLU A 9 -17.73 -24.01 -19.11
C GLU A 9 -18.61 -23.84 -20.36
N THR A 10 -19.30 -22.72 -20.53
CA THR A 10 -20.17 -22.48 -21.69
C THR A 10 -19.36 -22.42 -22.99
N ASP A 11 -18.24 -21.71 -22.97
CA ASP A 11 -17.39 -21.52 -24.15
C ASP A 11 -16.15 -22.43 -24.15
N GLN A 12 -16.00 -23.28 -23.13
CA GLN A 12 -14.84 -24.17 -22.95
C GLN A 12 -13.50 -23.41 -23.01
N THR A 13 -13.43 -22.23 -22.37
CA THR A 13 -12.24 -21.38 -22.37
C THR A 13 -11.61 -21.27 -20.99
N GLN A 14 -10.31 -20.98 -20.97
CA GLN A 14 -9.54 -20.68 -19.78
C GLN A 14 -8.82 -19.35 -19.97
N GLN A 15 -8.94 -18.46 -18.99
CA GLN A 15 -8.26 -17.16 -19.00
C GLN A 15 -7.65 -16.88 -17.63
N ARG A 16 -6.46 -16.27 -17.63
CA ARG A 16 -5.77 -15.87 -16.40
C ARG A 16 -5.82 -14.37 -16.23
N LEU A 17 -6.41 -13.92 -15.13
CA LEU A 17 -6.39 -12.53 -14.72
C LEU A 17 -5.32 -12.34 -13.65
N ARG A 18 -4.50 -11.31 -13.85
CA ARG A 18 -3.45 -10.91 -12.91
C ARG A 18 -3.82 -9.57 -12.29
N PHE A 19 -3.99 -9.56 -10.98
CA PHE A 19 -4.23 -8.36 -10.21
C PHE A 19 -2.98 -7.99 -9.41
N ALA A 20 -2.57 -6.74 -9.52
CA ALA A 20 -1.58 -6.14 -8.65
C ALA A 20 -2.08 -4.75 -8.23
N SER A 21 -2.28 -4.54 -6.93
CA SER A 21 -2.23 -3.20 -6.37
C SER A 21 -0.75 -2.92 -6.11
N VAL A 22 -0.17 -2.01 -6.89
CA VAL A 22 1.19 -1.52 -6.66
C VAL A 22 1.03 -0.12 -6.09
N PRO A 23 1.28 0.07 -4.78
CA PRO A 23 1.28 1.41 -4.22
C PRO A 23 2.29 2.27 -4.98
N ARG A 24 1.92 3.51 -5.27
CA ARG A 24 2.78 4.45 -6.00
C ARG A 24 3.43 5.41 -5.03
N ILE A 25 4.62 5.90 -5.39
CA ILE A 25 5.26 7.00 -4.66
C ILE A 25 4.30 8.20 -4.64
N GLY A 26 4.09 8.77 -3.46
CA GLY A 26 3.13 9.87 -3.23
C GLY A 26 1.70 9.43 -2.92
N GLU A 27 1.38 8.14 -2.92
CA GLU A 27 0.13 7.63 -2.34
C GLU A 27 0.22 7.55 -0.80
N GLY A 28 -0.92 7.71 -0.13
CA GLY A 28 -1.04 7.55 1.31
C GLY A 28 -1.41 6.11 1.69
N LEU A 29 -0.72 5.55 2.67
CA LEU A 29 -0.99 4.22 3.23
C LEU A 29 -1.38 4.35 4.71
N ARG A 30 -2.43 3.66 5.15
CA ARG A 30 -2.80 3.64 6.58
C ARG A 30 -2.19 2.43 7.27
N LEU A 31 -1.46 2.69 8.35
CA LEU A 31 -0.87 1.65 9.21
C LEU A 31 -1.37 1.83 10.63
N GLN A 32 -1.57 0.70 11.30
CA GLN A 32 -1.84 0.70 12.73
C GLN A 32 -0.53 0.82 13.50
N ASP A 33 -0.46 1.78 14.41
CA ASP A 33 0.69 1.94 15.29
C ASP A 33 0.67 0.91 16.45
N LYS A 34 1.67 0.97 17.33
CA LYS A 34 1.76 0.06 18.48
C LYS A 34 0.63 0.26 19.51
N SER A 35 -0.05 1.41 19.48
CA SER A 35 -1.16 1.72 20.38
C SER A 35 -2.52 1.25 19.83
N GLY A 36 -2.55 0.78 18.57
CA GLY A 36 -3.77 0.35 17.90
C GLY A 36 -4.45 1.48 17.11
N LEU A 37 -3.85 2.66 17.03
CA LEU A 37 -4.39 3.79 16.28
C LEU A 37 -3.95 3.73 14.81
N TRP A 38 -4.85 4.13 13.92
CA TRP A 38 -4.60 4.14 12.48
C TRP A 38 -4.03 5.49 12.04
N GLU A 39 -2.75 5.50 11.66
CA GLU A 39 -2.04 6.68 11.19
C GLU A 39 -1.82 6.64 9.68
N THR A 40 -1.65 7.81 9.06
CA THR A 40 -1.40 7.93 7.62
C THR A 40 0.10 8.07 7.36
N TYR A 41 0.60 7.38 6.35
CA TYR A 41 2.00 7.38 5.95
C TYR A 41 2.12 7.71 4.46
N ASP A 42 3.11 8.53 4.10
CA ASP A 42 3.51 8.78 2.72
C ASP A 42 4.36 7.60 2.21
N VAL A 43 4.08 7.12 1.00
CA VAL A 43 4.96 6.19 0.29
C VAL A 43 6.13 6.96 -0.32
N LEU A 44 7.34 6.68 0.17
CA LEU A 44 8.58 7.33 -0.27
C LEU A 44 9.27 6.57 -1.41
N ASP A 45 9.23 5.23 -1.36
CA ASP A 45 9.90 4.38 -2.35
C ASP A 45 9.23 3.00 -2.45
N VAL A 46 9.35 2.36 -3.61
CA VAL A 46 8.82 1.02 -3.91
C VAL A 46 9.81 0.26 -4.77
N TRP A 47 10.21 -0.93 -4.30
CA TRP A 47 11.12 -1.81 -5.04
C TRP A 47 10.73 -3.27 -4.90
N TYR A 48 11.36 -4.12 -5.73
CA TYR A 48 11.14 -5.56 -5.72
C TYR A 48 12.44 -6.28 -5.41
N GLN A 49 12.37 -7.29 -4.56
CA GLN A 49 13.48 -8.19 -4.27
C GLN A 49 13.06 -9.63 -4.52
N LYS A 50 13.99 -10.46 -5.02
CA LYS A 50 13.75 -11.89 -5.17
C LYS A 50 13.56 -12.52 -3.79
N ALA A 51 12.50 -13.32 -3.62
CA ALA A 51 12.23 -14.03 -2.38
C ALA A 51 13.39 -14.98 -2.01
N ALA A 52 13.57 -15.21 -0.70
CA ALA A 52 14.54 -16.19 -0.21
C ALA A 52 14.18 -17.63 -0.62
N PHE A 53 12.90 -17.91 -0.88
CA PHE A 53 12.39 -19.21 -1.28
C PHE A 53 11.36 -19.06 -2.40
N GLY A 54 11.52 -19.86 -3.46
CA GLY A 54 10.68 -19.80 -4.66
C GLY A 54 11.12 -18.73 -5.67
N ASP A 55 10.56 -18.79 -6.89
CA ASP A 55 10.84 -17.83 -7.96
C ASP A 55 9.78 -16.72 -7.98
N VAL A 56 9.67 -16.00 -6.86
CA VAL A 56 8.68 -14.94 -6.66
C VAL A 56 9.39 -13.63 -6.32
N TRP A 57 8.92 -12.53 -6.90
CA TRP A 57 9.34 -11.18 -6.55
C TRP A 57 8.45 -10.60 -5.46
N VAL A 58 9.05 -10.13 -4.37
CA VAL A 58 8.35 -9.55 -3.22
C VAL A 58 8.46 -8.02 -3.31
N PRO A 59 7.33 -7.29 -3.26
CA PRO A 59 7.36 -5.83 -3.18
C PRO A 59 7.74 -5.37 -1.77
N TYR A 60 8.57 -4.34 -1.71
CA TYR A 60 8.91 -3.60 -0.50
C TYR A 60 8.49 -2.15 -0.67
N ILE A 61 7.96 -1.58 0.39
CA ILE A 61 7.45 -0.22 0.41
C ILE A 61 8.13 0.50 1.57
N HIS A 62 8.86 1.57 1.27
CA HIS A 62 9.40 2.46 2.28
C HIS A 62 8.40 3.58 2.50
N VAL A 63 7.98 3.73 3.76
CA VAL A 63 6.97 4.70 4.16
C VAL A 63 7.48 5.58 5.30
N ARG A 64 6.91 6.77 5.43
CA ARG A 64 7.14 7.68 6.55
C ARG A 64 5.80 8.25 7.02
N ALA A 65 5.63 8.43 8.32
CA ALA A 65 4.43 9.06 8.86
C ALA A 65 4.21 10.41 8.16
N ALA A 66 3.01 10.60 7.61
CA ALA A 66 2.60 11.90 7.12
C ALA A 66 2.61 12.82 8.35
N VAL A 67 3.26 13.98 8.25
CA VAL A 67 3.24 14.95 9.34
C VAL A 67 1.77 15.27 9.60
N ALA A 68 1.25 14.89 10.77
CA ALA A 68 -0.03 15.39 11.23
C ALA A 68 0.10 16.91 11.16
N THR A 69 -0.66 17.56 10.28
CA THR A 69 -0.74 19.01 10.24
C THR A 69 -0.96 19.44 11.68
N ALA A 70 0.06 20.03 12.30
CA ALA A 70 -0.07 20.53 13.67
C ALA A 70 -1.35 21.37 13.67
N PRO A 71 -2.30 21.15 14.60
CA PRO A 71 -3.48 21.99 14.64
C PRO A 71 -2.94 23.41 14.66
N LEU A 72 -3.33 24.22 13.67
CA LEU A 72 -3.02 25.64 13.62
C LEU A 72 -3.38 26.17 15.00
N MET A 73 -2.37 26.34 15.85
CA MET A 73 -2.54 26.81 17.22
C MET A 73 -3.23 28.14 17.04
N ALA A 74 -4.51 28.18 17.43
CA ALA A 74 -5.31 29.37 17.38
C ALA A 74 -4.51 30.42 18.15
N ALA A 75 -3.97 31.38 17.41
CA ALA A 75 -3.45 32.61 17.96
C ALA A 75 -4.66 33.38 18.52
N SER A 76 -5.23 32.92 19.63
CA SER A 76 -6.18 33.69 20.42
C SER A 76 -5.35 34.59 21.33
N SER A 77 -4.87 35.67 20.69
CA SER A 77 -4.83 37.04 21.20
C SER A 77 -4.78 37.19 22.72
N GLY A 78 -3.59 37.53 23.22
CA GLY A 78 -3.51 38.40 24.38
C GLY A 78 -3.95 39.80 23.96
N TYR A 79 -5.04 40.27 24.57
CA TYR A 79 -5.31 41.66 24.92
C TYR A 79 -6.23 41.65 26.13
#